data_AF-A0ABD2NXS0-F1
#
_entry.id   AF-A0ABD2NXS0-F1
#
_cell.length_a   1.000
_cell.length_b   1.000
_cell.length_c   1.000
_cell.angle_alpha   90.00
_cell.angle_beta   90.00
_cell.angle_gamma   90.00
#
_symmetry.space_group_name_H-M   'P 1'
#
loop_
_entity.id
_entity.type
_entity.pdbx_description
1 polymer ?
#
loop_
_entity_poly.entity_id
_entity_poly.type
_entity_poly.pdbx_seq_one_letter_code
_entity_poly.pdbx_strand_id
1 'polypeptide(L)'
;MAKKIWEWLEDFMSKGSQTDVFPTEKNFKNVIDYLRTYGLFKKPKRNRNKPARGNAINVNEVLATVNGNPHVSTVTISAATNISAASVRRTLKENGYHDYRMV
;
A
#
# COMPACT_ATOMS: atom_id res chain seq x y z
N MET A 1 33.57 24.93 -15.43
CA MET A 1 32.13 24.60 -15.26
C MET A 1 31.66 23.53 -16.24
N ALA A 2 32.09 23.54 -17.51
CA ALA A 2 31.71 22.55 -18.52
C ALA A 2 32.14 21.09 -18.25
N LYS A 3 33.30 20.86 -17.60
CA LYS A 3 33.85 19.51 -17.39
C LYS A 3 32.99 18.63 -16.47
N LYS A 4 32.41 19.20 -15.41
CA LYS A 4 31.48 18.50 -14.50
C LYS A 4 30.18 18.07 -15.18
N ILE A 5 29.72 18.82 -16.17
CA ILE A 5 28.50 18.49 -16.92
C ILE A 5 28.76 17.29 -17.84
N TRP A 6 29.95 17.25 -18.45
CA TRP A 6 30.37 16.13 -19.30
C TRP A 6 30.56 14.84 -18.49
N GLU A 7 31.22 14.92 -17.34
CA GLU A 7 31.38 13.77 -16.43
C GLU A 7 30.03 13.26 -15.89
N TRP A 8 29.07 14.16 -15.64
CA TRP A 8 27.71 13.77 -15.23
C TRP A 8 26.94 13.08 -16.36
N LEU A 9 27.10 13.53 -17.61
CA LEU A 9 26.47 12.91 -18.78
C LEU A 9 27.02 11.52 -19.08
N GLU A 10 28.34 11.32 -18.95
CA GLU A 10 28.96 9.99 -19.09
C GLU A 10 28.51 9.04 -17.98
N ASP A 11 28.45 9.51 -16.73
CA ASP A 11 27.95 8.73 -15.60
C ASP A 11 26.46 8.36 -15.76
N PHE A 12 25.65 9.29 -16.29
CA PHE A 12 24.24 9.06 -16.58
C PHE A 12 24.03 8.03 -17.70
N MET A 13 24.80 8.12 -18.79
CA MET A 13 24.70 7.18 -19.91
C MET A 13 25.34 5.82 -19.60
N SER A 14 26.39 5.78 -18.77
CA SER A 14 27.06 4.55 -18.35
C SER A 14 26.24 3.74 -17.33
N LYS A 15 25.52 4.41 -16.44
CA LYS A 15 24.73 3.73 -15.39
C LYS A 15 23.45 3.10 -15.91
N GLY A 16 23.00 3.49 -17.11
CA GLY A 16 21.70 3.08 -17.65
C GLY A 16 20.56 3.56 -16.75
N SER A 17 19.45 4.01 -17.32
CA SER A 17 18.27 4.21 -16.48
C SER A 17 17.88 2.82 -15.95
N GLN A 18 18.06 2.59 -14.64
CA GLN A 18 17.76 1.29 -14.00
C GLN A 18 16.24 1.02 -13.91
N THR A 19 15.46 1.56 -14.85
CA THR A 19 14.03 1.29 -15.02
C THR A 19 13.58 1.24 -16.48
N ASP A 20 14.48 1.19 -17.47
CA ASP A 20 14.09 0.86 -18.85
C ASP A 20 13.82 -0.65 -18.98
N VAL A 21 12.78 -1.12 -18.29
CA VAL A 21 12.18 -2.42 -18.57
C VAL A 21 11.46 -2.29 -19.91
N PHE A 22 12.20 -2.49 -21.00
CA PHE A 22 11.61 -2.56 -22.32
C PHE A 22 10.52 -3.65 -22.31
N PRO A 23 9.29 -3.34 -22.73
CA PRO A 23 8.22 -4.33 -22.77
C PRO A 23 8.65 -5.49 -23.68
N THR A 24 8.62 -6.70 -23.14
CA THR A 24 8.92 -7.92 -23.91
C THR A 24 7.87 -8.12 -25.01
N GLU A 25 8.22 -8.87 -26.06
CA GLU A 25 7.28 -9.26 -27.12
C GLU A 25 6.00 -9.90 -26.56
N LYS A 26 6.14 -10.69 -25.49
CA LYS A 26 5.03 -11.28 -24.74
C LYS A 26 4.10 -10.21 -24.14
N ASN A 27 4.65 -9.11 -23.61
CA ASN A 27 3.85 -8.01 -23.08
C ASN A 27 3.04 -7.34 -24.19
N PHE A 28 3.63 -7.09 -25.35
CA PHE A 28 2.93 -6.54 -26.51
C PHE A 28 1.81 -7.46 -27.00
N LYS A 29 2.11 -8.75 -27.18
CA LYS A 29 1.11 -9.75 -27.56
C LYS A 29 -0.07 -9.77 -26.59
N ASN A 30 0.22 -9.80 -25.28
CA ASN A 30 -0.83 -9.78 -24.24
C ASN A 30 -1.71 -8.52 -24.28
N VAL A 31 -1.16 -7.37 -24.66
CA VAL A 31 -1.91 -6.12 -24.81
C VAL A 31 -2.77 -6.16 -26.08
N ILE A 32 -2.21 -6.59 -27.20
CA ILE A 32 -2.94 -6.72 -28.48
C ILE A 32 -4.07 -7.72 -28.36
N ASP A 33 -3.81 -8.90 -27.79
CA ASP A 33 -4.84 -9.93 -27.58
C ASP A 33 -5.96 -9.40 -26.67
N TYR A 34 -5.59 -8.68 -25.60
CA TYR A 34 -6.58 -8.06 -24.71
C TYR A 34 -7.41 -6.97 -25.40
N LEU A 35 -6.80 -6.14 -26.24
CA LEU A 35 -7.49 -5.14 -27.05
C LEU A 35 -8.46 -5.78 -28.04
N ARG A 36 -8.05 -6.86 -28.73
CA ARG A 36 -8.90 -7.59 -29.65
C ARG A 36 -10.11 -8.22 -28.97
N THR A 37 -9.93 -8.75 -27.76
CA THR A 37 -11.02 -9.43 -27.03
C THR A 37 -11.97 -8.45 -26.34
N TYR A 38 -11.46 -7.38 -25.74
CA TYR A 38 -12.24 -6.52 -24.82
C TYR A 38 -12.35 -5.05 -25.26
N GLY A 39 -11.61 -4.61 -26.30
CA GLY A 39 -11.63 -3.22 -26.77
C GLY A 39 -11.02 -2.21 -25.80
N LEU A 40 -10.27 -2.66 -24.78
CA LEU A 40 -9.72 -1.82 -23.72
C LEU A 40 -8.20 -1.96 -23.62
N PHE A 41 -7.50 -0.85 -23.41
CA PHE A 41 -6.05 -0.85 -23.19
C PHE A 41 -5.67 -1.31 -21.78
N LYS A 42 -6.58 -1.20 -20.82
CA LYS A 42 -6.31 -1.49 -19.40
C LYS A 42 -7.15 -2.68 -18.94
N LYS A 43 -6.47 -3.69 -18.40
CA LYS A 43 -7.12 -4.78 -17.67
C LYS A 43 -7.76 -4.21 -16.40
N PRO A 44 -9.01 -4.57 -16.06
CA PRO A 44 -9.58 -4.19 -14.78
C PRO A 44 -8.71 -4.75 -13.66
N LYS A 45 -8.55 -3.97 -12.58
CA LYS A 45 -7.82 -4.43 -11.40
C LYS A 45 -8.49 -5.72 -10.93
N ARG A 46 -7.72 -6.81 -10.85
CA ARG A 46 -8.19 -8.07 -10.28
C ARG A 46 -8.69 -7.78 -8.87
N ASN A 47 -9.99 -7.95 -8.64
CA ASN A 47 -10.59 -7.77 -7.33
C ASN A 47 -10.12 -8.94 -6.46
N ARG A 48 -8.96 -8.78 -5.80
CA ARG A 48 -8.56 -9.70 -4.74
C ARG A 48 -9.49 -9.44 -3.58
N ASN A 49 -10.57 -10.22 -3.50
CA ASN A 49 -11.40 -10.26 -2.30
C ASN A 49 -10.46 -10.60 -1.14
N LYS A 50 -10.13 -9.59 -0.33
CA LYS A 50 -9.41 -9.83 0.92
C LYS A 50 -10.39 -10.63 1.79
N PRO A 51 -9.98 -11.76 2.37
CA PRO A 51 -10.84 -12.46 3.31
C PRO A 51 -11.24 -11.47 4.41
N ALA A 52 -12.52 -11.49 4.81
CA ALA A 52 -12.98 -10.76 5.97
C ALA A 52 -12.14 -11.23 7.17
N ARG A 53 -11.25 -10.36 7.65
CA ARG A 53 -10.34 -10.65 8.75
C ARG A 53 -10.75 -9.79 9.92
N GLY A 54 -11.40 -10.41 10.90
CA GLY A 54 -11.87 -9.77 12.12
C GLY A 54 -13.38 -9.89 12.28
N ASN A 55 -13.82 -10.25 13.48
CA ASN A 55 -15.22 -10.13 13.87
C ASN A 55 -15.59 -8.63 13.88
N ALA A 56 -16.69 -8.26 13.22
CA ALA A 56 -17.16 -6.87 13.21
C ALA A 56 -17.39 -6.31 14.63
N ILE A 57 -17.74 -7.19 15.57
CA ILE A 57 -17.92 -6.87 16.99
C ILE A 57 -16.64 -6.29 17.59
N ASN A 58 -15.50 -6.97 17.36
CA ASN A 58 -14.19 -6.58 17.85
C ASN A 58 -13.73 -5.22 17.29
N VAL A 59 -14.12 -4.87 16.06
CA VAL A 59 -13.81 -3.56 15.46
C VAL A 59 -14.58 -2.44 16.17
N ASN A 60 -15.86 -2.65 16.45
CA ASN A 60 -16.69 -1.65 17.11
C ASN A 60 -16.21 -1.34 18.54
N GLU A 61 -15.74 -2.35 19.28
CA GLU A 61 -15.18 -2.15 20.62
C GLU A 61 -13.90 -1.30 20.60
N VAL A 62 -13.01 -1.53 19.62
CA VAL A 62 -11.82 -0.70 19.41
C VAL A 62 -12.20 0.75 19.15
N LEU A 63 -13.16 0.99 18.24
CA LEU A 63 -13.60 2.34 17.88
C LEU A 63 -14.33 3.04 19.02
N ALA A 64 -15.15 2.32 19.79
CA ALA A 64 -15.80 2.86 20.99
C ALA A 64 -14.79 3.30 22.05
N THR A 65 -13.74 2.50 22.26
CA THR A 65 -12.66 2.81 23.21
C THR A 65 -11.91 4.08 22.80
N VAL A 66 -11.59 4.23 21.51
CA VAL A 66 -10.89 5.42 20.99
C VAL A 66 -11.78 6.66 20.98
N ASN A 67 -13.08 6.52 20.70
CA ASN A 67 -14.02 7.63 20.77
C ASN A 67 -14.16 8.19 22.20
N GLY A 68 -14.12 7.32 23.21
CA GLY A 68 -14.17 7.73 24.61
C GLY A 68 -12.87 8.38 25.10
N ASN A 69 -11.72 7.98 24.55
CA ASN A 69 -10.42 8.54 24.87
C ASN A 69 -9.45 8.43 23.68
N PRO A 70 -9.27 9.50 22.88
CA PRO A 70 -8.42 9.47 21.69
C PRO A 70 -6.92 9.26 21.96
N HIS A 71 -6.48 9.48 23.20
CA HIS A 71 -5.07 9.37 23.61
C HIS A 71 -4.70 8.01 24.19
N VAL A 72 -5.63 7.05 24.18
CA VAL A 72 -5.37 5.71 24.69
C VAL A 72 -4.33 4.98 23.84
N SER A 73 -3.38 4.31 24.50
CA SER A 73 -2.33 3.57 23.78
C SER A 73 -2.88 2.34 23.07
N THR A 74 -2.30 1.97 21.93
CA THR A 74 -2.70 0.76 21.20
C THR A 74 -2.50 -0.52 22.01
N VAL A 75 -1.55 -0.51 22.95
CA VAL A 75 -1.28 -1.64 23.87
C VAL A 75 -2.43 -1.79 24.86
N THR A 76 -2.91 -0.68 25.41
CA THR A 76 -4.06 -0.67 26.33
C THR A 76 -5.33 -1.15 25.63
N ILE A 77 -5.61 -0.68 24.41
CA ILE A 77 -6.76 -1.15 23.63
C ILE A 77 -6.64 -2.66 23.35
N SER A 78 -5.45 -3.12 22.98
CA SER A 78 -5.17 -4.52 22.67
C SER A 78 -5.45 -5.42 23.87
N ALA A 79 -5.00 -5.02 25.06
CA ALA A 79 -5.29 -5.72 26.32
C ALA A 79 -6.79 -5.72 26.66
N ALA A 80 -7.49 -4.61 26.47
CA ALA A 80 -8.92 -4.48 26.79
C ALA A 80 -9.83 -5.30 25.86
N THR A 81 -9.48 -5.36 24.57
CA THR A 81 -10.32 -5.98 23.52
C THR A 81 -9.89 -7.40 23.16
N ASN A 82 -8.78 -7.89 23.72
CA ASN A 82 -8.16 -9.17 23.37
C ASN A 82 -7.85 -9.31 21.85
N ILE A 83 -7.56 -8.17 21.21
CA ILE A 83 -7.18 -8.09 19.80
C ILE A 83 -5.68 -7.84 19.73
N SER A 84 -4.98 -8.44 18.77
CA SER A 84 -3.55 -8.17 18.59
C SER A 84 -3.29 -6.69 18.30
N ALA A 85 -2.23 -6.12 18.88
CA ALA A 85 -1.87 -4.72 18.67
C ALA A 85 -1.71 -4.34 17.19
N ALA A 86 -1.22 -5.27 16.36
CA ALA A 86 -1.13 -5.08 14.91
C ALA A 86 -2.51 -4.94 14.24
N SER A 87 -3.51 -5.70 14.70
CA SER A 87 -4.88 -5.59 14.21
C SER A 87 -5.54 -4.31 14.71
N VAL A 88 -5.31 -3.89 15.97
CA VAL A 88 -5.78 -2.59 16.48
C VAL A 88 -5.24 -1.43 15.63
N ARG A 89 -3.92 -1.34 15.42
CA ARG A 89 -3.30 -0.30 14.58
C ARG A 89 -3.87 -0.26 13.17
N ARG A 90 -4.11 -1.44 12.59
CA ARG A 90 -4.73 -1.55 11.27
C ARG A 90 -6.16 -1.01 11.27
N THR A 91 -6.98 -1.43 12.25
CA THR A 91 -8.36 -0.94 12.41
C THR A 91 -8.39 0.59 12.56
N LEU A 92 -7.50 1.15 13.39
CA LEU A 92 -7.38 2.59 13.56
C LEU A 92 -7.02 3.28 12.24
N LYS A 93 -6.01 2.78 11.52
CA LYS A 93 -5.59 3.31 10.22
C LYS A 93 -6.68 3.23 9.15
N GLU A 94 -7.42 2.12 9.08
CA GLU A 94 -8.52 1.93 8.12
C GLU A 94 -9.70 2.88 8.42
N ASN A 95 -9.86 3.32 9.66
CA ASN A 95 -10.90 4.27 10.10
C ASN A 95 -10.39 5.71 10.27
N GLY A 96 -9.16 6.02 9.81
CA GLY A 96 -8.63 7.39 9.82
C GLY A 96 -8.09 7.89 11.17
N TYR A 97 -7.91 7.02 12.15
CA TYR A 97 -7.28 7.35 13.43
C TYR A 97 -5.75 7.27 13.33
N HIS A 98 -5.06 8.16 14.03
CA HIS A 98 -3.60 8.15 14.14
C HIS A 98 -3.15 7.36 15.37
N ASP A 99 -2.13 6.52 15.20
CA ASP A 99 -1.52 5.79 16.31
C ASP A 99 -0.88 6.79 17.29
N TYR A 100 -1.43 6.88 18.51
CA TYR A 100 -0.79 7.61 19.59
C TYR A 100 0.36 6.77 20.17
N ARG A 101 1.59 7.27 20.03
CA ARG A 101 2.78 6.69 20.67
C ARG A 101 3.07 7.50 21.93
N MET A 102 2.72 6.95 23.09
CA MET A 102 3.35 7.34 24.35
C MET A 102 4.80 6.84 24.26
N VAL A 103 5.75 7.75 24.08
CA VAL A 103 7.18 7.45 24.16
C VAL A 103 7.55 7.28 25.63
#